data_AF-A0A397T4S5-F1
#
_entry.id   AF-A0A397T4S5-F1
#
_cell.length_a   1.000
_cell.length_b   1.000
_cell.length_c   1.000
_cell.angle_alpha   90.00
_cell.angle_beta   90.00
_cell.angle_gamma   90.00
#
_symmetry.space_group_name_H-M   'P 1'
#
loop_
_entity.id
_entity.type
_entity.pdbx_description
1 polymer ?
#
loop_
_entity_poly.entity_id
_entity_poly.type
_entity_poly.pdbx_seq_one_letter_code
_entity_poly.pdbx_strand_id
1 'polypeptide(L)'
;MSYQVPVECLNEIFEHLDDKKTLYSCLLVNHFYCKISIRILWRNVWKDIWCNRFKMTYNQFLRMESSILSTLFACLPKESKELLFKKGIFISTPTSKPPMFNYPSFCKVLSIERLF
;
A
#
# COMPACT_ATOMS: atom_id res chain seq x y z
N MET A 1 9.05 0.36 -35.84
CA MET A 1 8.57 -0.73 -34.97
C MET A 1 9.12 -0.48 -33.58
N SER A 2 8.30 -0.01 -32.64
CA SER A 2 8.73 0.11 -31.25
C SER A 2 8.79 -1.29 -30.65
N TYR A 3 9.98 -1.74 -30.26
CA TYR A 3 10.14 -2.96 -29.48
C TYR A 3 9.47 -2.72 -28.12
N GLN A 4 8.33 -3.38 -27.89
CA GLN A 4 7.74 -3.41 -26.56
C GLN A 4 8.50 -4.44 -25.73
N VAL A 5 9.10 -3.99 -24.63
CA VAL A 5 9.72 -4.86 -23.64
C VAL A 5 8.65 -5.79 -23.08
N PRO A 6 8.87 -7.11 -23.02
CA PRO A 6 7.91 -8.04 -22.42
C PRO A 6 7.57 -7.65 -20.98
N VAL A 7 6.32 -7.90 -20.58
CA VAL A 7 5.81 -7.60 -19.23
C VAL A 7 6.66 -8.26 -18.14
N GLU A 8 7.17 -9.46 -18.38
CA GLU A 8 8.05 -10.19 -17.46
C GLU A 8 9.38 -9.48 -17.27
N CYS A 9 10.00 -9.00 -18.36
CA CYS A 9 11.24 -8.23 -18.29
C CYS A 9 11.02 -6.90 -17.54
N LEU A 10 9.89 -6.23 -17.76
CA LEU A 10 9.54 -5.02 -17.00
C LEU A 10 9.34 -5.34 -15.51
N ASN A 11 8.66 -6.43 -15.16
CA ASN A 11 8.55 -6.83 -13.76
C ASN A 11 9.93 -7.00 -13.13
N GLU A 12 10.85 -7.70 -13.80
CA GLU A 12 12.19 -7.95 -13.30
C GLU A 12 12.98 -6.65 -13.09
N ILE A 13 12.91 -5.71 -14.04
CA ILE A 13 13.54 -4.39 -13.90
C ILE A 13 13.02 -3.68 -12.65
N PHE A 14 11.71 -3.71 -12.42
CA PHE A 14 11.09 -3.04 -11.28
C PHE A 14 11.43 -3.69 -9.94
N GLU A 15 11.56 -5.02 -9.88
CA GLU A 15 11.98 -5.72 -8.66
C GLU A 15 13.40 -5.34 -8.23
N HIS A 16 14.25 -4.92 -9.18
CA HIS A 16 15.60 -4.44 -8.92
C HIS A 16 15.68 -2.92 -8.65
N LEU A 17 14.55 -2.21 -8.65
CA LEU A 17 14.52 -0.81 -8.23
C LEU A 17 14.56 -0.72 -6.70
N ASP A 18 15.77 -0.63 -6.15
CA ASP A 18 15.98 -0.45 -4.70
C ASP A 18 15.52 0.93 -4.18
N ASP A 19 15.46 1.93 -5.07
CA ASP A 19 15.08 3.30 -4.70
C ASP A 19 13.55 3.51 -4.75
N LYS A 20 12.97 3.75 -3.58
CA LYS A 20 11.54 4.09 -3.47
C LYS A 20 11.17 5.35 -4.22
N LYS A 21 12.05 6.36 -4.31
CA LYS A 21 11.71 7.60 -5.03
C LYS A 21 11.42 7.29 -6.50
N THR A 22 12.23 6.43 -7.10
CA THR A 22 12.02 5.92 -8.46
C THR A 22 10.70 5.15 -8.56
N LEU A 23 10.40 4.25 -7.62
CA LEU A 23 9.11 3.55 -7.59
C LEU A 23 7.90 4.50 -7.46
N TYR A 24 8.01 5.57 -6.66
CA TYR A 24 6.98 6.60 -6.56
C TYR A 24 6.81 7.37 -7.87
N SER A 25 7.90 7.72 -8.55
CA SER A 25 7.84 8.36 -9.87
C SER A 25 7.13 7.47 -10.90
N CYS A 26 7.36 6.16 -10.87
CA CYS A 26 6.70 5.20 -11.76
C CYS A 26 5.17 5.15 -11.58
N LEU A 27 4.63 5.55 -10.42
CA LEU A 27 3.17 5.63 -10.20
C LEU A 27 2.47 6.60 -11.16
N LEU A 28 3.20 7.61 -11.62
CA LEU A 28 2.67 8.71 -12.42
C LEU A 28 2.85 8.49 -13.93
N VAL A 29 3.54 7.42 -14.34
CA VAL A 29 3.88 7.18 -15.75
C VAL A 29 2.67 6.67 -16.54
N ASN A 30 2.10 5.54 -16.13
CA ASN A 30 0.89 4.97 -16.72
C ASN A 30 0.27 3.90 -15.80
N HIS A 31 -0.90 3.37 -16.16
CA HIS A 31 -1.62 2.36 -15.37
C HIS A 31 -0.80 1.08 -15.09
N PHE A 32 -0.02 0.62 -16.08
CA PHE A 32 0.79 -0.59 -15.94
C PHE A 32 1.94 -0.40 -14.94
N TYR A 33 2.69 0.69 -15.08
CA TYR A 33 3.79 1.06 -14.20
C TYR A 33 3.27 1.29 -12.77
N CYS A 34 2.14 1.99 -12.65
CA CYS A 34 1.46 2.22 -11.38
C CYS A 34 1.10 0.91 -10.66
N LYS A 35 0.54 -0.07 -11.38
CA LYS A 35 0.18 -1.37 -10.81
C LYS A 35 1.40 -2.13 -10.29
N ILE A 36 2.49 -2.19 -11.04
CA ILE A 36 3.72 -2.88 -10.63
C ILE A 36 4.36 -2.18 -9.43
N SER A 37 4.50 -0.86 -9.50
CA SER A 37 5.09 -0.06 -8.42
C SER A 37 4.29 -0.17 -7.13
N ILE A 38 2.95 -0.10 -7.18
CA ILE A 38 2.11 -0.28 -5.98
C ILE A 38 2.30 -1.67 -5.40
N ARG A 39 2.35 -2.72 -6.23
CA ARG A 39 2.61 -4.09 -5.75
C ARG A 39 3.94 -4.19 -5.00
N ILE A 40 5.00 -3.55 -5.50
CA ILE A 40 6.33 -3.58 -4.87
C ILE A 40 6.35 -2.74 -3.59
N LEU A 41 5.84 -1.50 -3.64
CA LEU A 41 5.77 -0.59 -2.48
C LEU A 41 4.94 -1.18 -1.33
N TRP A 42 3.83 -1.85 -1.65
CA TRP A 42 2.94 -2.43 -0.63
C TRP A 42 3.41 -3.80 -0.12
N ARG A 43 4.32 -4.47 -0.84
CA ARG A 43 4.87 -5.78 -0.44
C ARG A 43 5.40 -5.78 0.99
N ASN A 44 6.18 -4.77 1.33
CA ASN A 44 6.86 -4.66 2.63
C ASN A 44 6.49 -3.38 3.38
N VAL A 45 5.28 -2.85 3.17
CA VAL A 45 4.84 -1.56 3.73
C VAL A 45 5.03 -1.46 5.25
N TRP A 46 4.84 -2.56 5.98
CA TRP A 46 5.04 -2.61 7.43
C TRP A 46 6.50 -2.60 7.86
N LYS A 47 7.38 -3.28 7.10
CA LYS A 47 8.83 -3.22 7.31
C LYS A 47 9.32 -1.79 7.13
N ASP A 48 8.76 -1.10 6.14
CA ASP A 48 9.09 0.29 5.84
C ASP A 48 8.69 1.24 6.97
N ILE A 49 7.50 1.07 7.54
CA ILE A 49 7.07 1.81 8.73
C ILE A 49 8.04 1.54 9.89
N TRP A 50 8.37 0.27 10.14
CA TRP A 50 9.21 -0.11 11.28
C TRP A 50 10.64 0.44 11.14
N CYS A 51 11.27 0.30 9.98
CA CYS A 51 12.62 0.83 9.73
C CYS A 51 12.68 2.37 9.82
N ASN A 52 11.60 3.08 9.54
CA ASN A 52 11.54 4.54 9.62
C ASN A 52 11.04 5.06 10.97
N ARG A 53 10.60 4.19 11.89
CA ARG A 53 10.06 4.58 13.21
C ARG A 53 11.00 5.51 13.98
N PHE A 54 12.30 5.24 13.97
CA PHE A 54 13.30 6.05 14.68
C PHE A 54 13.77 7.29 13.90
N LYS A 55 13.36 7.43 12.64
CA LYS A 55 13.71 8.57 11.77
C LYS A 55 12.59 9.61 11.66
N MET A 56 11.43 9.34 12.25
CA MET A 56 10.21 10.15 12.14
C MET A 56 9.73 10.61 13.51
N THR A 57 9.01 11.72 13.56
CA THR A 57 8.32 12.12 14.79
C THR A 57 7.14 11.18 15.06
N TYR A 58 6.71 11.09 16.32
CA TYR A 58 5.55 10.28 16.71
C TYR A 58 4.30 10.61 15.87
N ASN A 59 4.05 11.90 15.64
CA ASN A 59 2.92 12.35 14.82
C ASN A 59 3.05 11.92 13.35
N GLN A 60 4.26 11.96 12.78
CA GLN A 60 4.48 11.49 11.41
C GLN A 60 4.27 9.98 11.29
N PHE A 61 4.77 9.21 12.27
CA PHE A 61 4.57 7.77 12.35
C PHE A 61 3.07 7.42 12.41
N LEU A 62 2.31 8.04 13.33
CA LEU A 62 0.87 7.82 13.46
C LEU A 62 0.10 8.16 12.18
N ARG A 63 0.44 9.27 11.51
CA ARG A 63 -0.20 9.64 10.24
C ARG A 63 0.05 8.61 9.15
N MET A 64 1.27 8.08 9.07
CA MET A 64 1.61 7.07 8.07
C MET A 64 0.90 5.74 8.35
N GLU A 65 0.89 5.30 9.61
CA GLU A 65 0.19 4.10 10.05
C GLU A 65 -1.32 4.19 9.83
N SER A 66 -1.93 5.32 10.20
CA SER A 66 -3.36 5.60 9.97
C SER A 66 -3.71 5.59 8.48
N SER A 67 -2.86 6.12 7.60
CA SER A 67 -3.07 6.09 6.15
C SER A 67 -3.09 4.66 5.60
N ILE A 68 -2.21 3.79 6.09
CA ILE A 68 -2.14 2.39 5.66
C ILE A 68 -3.37 1.63 6.19
N LEU A 69 -3.70 1.78 7.46
CA LEU A 69 -4.88 1.15 8.07
C LEU A 69 -6.17 1.60 7.40
N SER A 70 -6.34 2.90 7.14
CA SER A 70 -7.52 3.43 6.45
C SER A 70 -7.66 2.91 5.02
N THR A 71 -6.55 2.72 4.31
CA THR A 71 -6.56 2.13 2.97
C THR A 71 -6.92 0.64 3.00
N LEU A 72 -6.36 -0.12 3.94
CA LEU A 72 -6.71 -1.54 4.13
C LEU A 72 -8.18 -1.69 4.55
N PHE A 73 -8.64 -0.83 5.47
CA PHE A 73 -10.03 -0.77 5.88
C PHE A 73 -10.96 -0.43 4.71
N ALA A 74 -10.57 0.51 3.84
CA ALA A 74 -11.33 0.84 2.64
C ALA A 74 -11.47 -0.35 1.66
N CYS A 75 -10.50 -1.27 1.62
CA CYS A 75 -10.56 -2.49 0.82
C CYS A 75 -11.51 -3.56 1.37
N LEU A 76 -12.01 -3.41 2.61
CA LEU A 76 -12.89 -4.42 3.20
C LEU A 76 -14.28 -4.46 2.53
N PRO A 77 -14.89 -5.64 2.44
CA PRO A 77 -16.31 -5.79 2.11
C PRO A 77 -17.21 -5.02 3.07
N LYS A 78 -18.42 -4.68 2.60
CA LYS A 78 -19.38 -3.89 3.38
C LYS A 78 -19.75 -4.61 4.68
N GLU A 79 -19.95 -5.92 4.61
CA GLU A 79 -20.32 -6.79 5.72
C GLU A 79 -19.25 -6.75 6.82
N SER A 80 -17.97 -6.82 6.43
CA SER A 80 -16.83 -6.71 7.35
C SER A 80 -16.74 -5.34 8.00
N LYS A 81 -17.01 -4.26 7.25
CA LYS A 81 -17.03 -2.89 7.80
C LYS A 81 -18.16 -2.69 8.81
N GLU A 82 -19.35 -3.21 8.53
CA GLU A 82 -20.50 -3.17 9.44
C GLU A 82 -20.22 -3.95 10.74
N LEU A 83 -19.57 -5.12 10.64
CA LEU A 83 -19.17 -5.90 11.81
C LEU A 83 -18.19 -5.13 12.70
N LEU A 84 -17.19 -4.47 12.09
CA LEU A 84 -16.21 -3.65 12.82
C LEU A 84 -16.88 -2.44 13.49
N PHE A 85 -17.81 -1.79 12.79
CA PHE A 85 -18.59 -0.68 13.34
C PHE A 85 -19.40 -1.11 14.57
N LYS A 86 -20.07 -2.26 14.51
CA LYS A 86 -20.80 -2.84 15.66
C LYS A 86 -19.89 -3.13 16.86
N LYS A 87 -18.61 -3.40 16.62
CA LYS A 87 -17.59 -3.60 17.67
C LYS A 87 -16.96 -2.29 18.17
N GLY A 88 -17.45 -1.13 17.72
CA GLY A 88 -16.91 0.18 18.09
C GLY A 88 -15.63 0.58 17.36
N ILE A 89 -15.22 -0.18 16.34
CA ILE A 89 -14.04 0.13 15.53
C ILE A 89 -14.48 1.01 14.36
N PHE A 90 -14.18 2.31 14.46
CA PHE A 90 -14.44 3.27 13.39
C PHE A 90 -13.13 3.80 12.81
N ILE A 91 -12.89 3.52 11.52
CA ILE A 91 -11.73 4.00 10.77
C ILE A 91 -12.25 4.82 9.60
N SER A 92 -11.85 6.09 9.53
CA SER A 92 -12.18 6.96 8.39
C SER A 92 -11.51 6.42 7.13
N THR A 93 -12.28 6.22 6.06
CA THR A 93 -11.73 5.85 4.75
C THR A 93 -11.10 7.07 4.08
N PRO A 94 -9.98 6.91 3.34
CA PRO A 94 -9.31 8.03 2.69
C PRO A 94 -10.16 8.64 1.55
N THR A 95 -11.05 7.85 0.95
CA THR A 95 -11.96 8.26 -0.12
C THR A 95 -13.33 7.59 0.04
N SER A 96 -14.35 8.14 -0.62
CA SER A 96 -15.70 7.55 -0.69
C SER A 96 -15.81 6.42 -1.73
N LYS A 97 -14.89 6.39 -2.69
CA LYS A 97 -14.82 5.36 -3.73
C LYS A 97 -13.97 4.17 -3.27
N PRO A 98 -14.27 2.95 -3.74
CA PRO A 98 -13.42 1.80 -3.43
C PRO A 98 -11.98 2.05 -3.95
N PRO A 99 -10.96 1.53 -3.24
CA PRO A 99 -9.58 1.60 -3.71
C PRO A 99 -9.42 0.99 -5.10
N MET A 100 -8.61 1.63 -5.93
CA MET A 100 -8.35 1.19 -7.32
C MET A 100 -7.66 -0.17 -7.39
N PHE A 101 -6.92 -0.54 -6.33
CA PHE A 101 -6.21 -1.81 -6.24
C PHE A 101 -6.59 -2.56 -4.97
N ASN A 102 -6.48 -3.89 -5.02
CA ASN A 102 -6.57 -4.74 -3.84
C ASN A 102 -5.24 -4.66 -3.06
N TYR A 103 -5.02 -3.56 -2.33
CA TYR A 103 -3.84 -3.35 -1.51
C TYR A 103 -3.55 -4.50 -0.53
N PRO A 104 -4.55 -5.10 0.17
CA PRO A 104 -4.32 -6.27 1.02
C PRO A 104 -3.64 -7.43 0.29
N SER A 105 -3.98 -7.68 -0.98
CA SER A 105 -3.38 -8.76 -1.77
C SER A 105 -1.89 -8.56 -2.09
N PHE A 106 -1.38 -7.32 -1.94
CA PHE A 106 0.03 -7.02 -2.16
C PHE A 106 0.86 -7.12 -0.89
N CYS A 107 0.26 -7.02 0.30
CA CYS A 107 0.97 -7.10 1.57
C CYS A 107 1.58 -8.49 1.78
N LYS A 108 2.90 -8.59 1.92
CA LYS A 108 3.58 -9.86 2.23
C LYS A 108 3.53 -10.20 3.73
N VAL A 109 3.50 -9.18 4.57
CA VAL A 109 3.45 -9.29 6.03
C VAL A 109 2.30 -8.43 6.52
N LEU A 110 1.51 -8.93 7.47
CA LEU A 110 0.55 -8.13 8.22
C LEU A 110 1.07 -8.03 9.66
N SER A 111 1.21 -6.82 10.19
CA SER A 111 1.60 -6.62 11.57
C SER A 111 0.36 -6.66 12.46
N ILE A 112 0.08 -7.84 13.04
CA ILE A 112 -1.12 -8.07 13.89
C ILE A 112 -1.01 -7.33 15.23
N GLU A 113 0.21 -7.17 15.76
CA GLU A 113 0.50 -6.42 16.99
C GLU A 113 0.02 -4.97 16.97
N ARG A 114 -0.35 -4.43 15.79
CA ARG A 114 -0.79 -3.05 15.61
C ARG A 114 -2.23 -2.91 15.13
N LEU A 115 -2.97 -4.02 15.07
CA LEU A 115 -4.39 -4.04 14.73
C LEU A 115 -5.31 -4.02 15.98
N PHE A 116 -4.72 -4.07 17.17
CA PHE A 116 -5.37 -4.02 18.48
C PHE A 116 -4.62 -3.01 19.37
#